data_AF-A0A7V9ZZQ4-F1
#
_entry.id   AF-A0A7V9ZZQ4-F1
#
_cell.length_a   1.000
_cell.length_b   1.000
_cell.length_c   1.000
_cell.angle_alpha   90.00
_cell.angle_beta   90.00
_cell.angle_gamma   90.00
#
_symmetry.space_group_name_H-M   'P 1'
#
loop_
_entity.id
_entity.type
_entity.pdbx_description
1 polymer ?
#
loop_
_entity_poly.entity_id
_entity_poly.type
_entity_poly.pdbx_seq_one_letter_code
_entity_poly.pdbx_strand_id
1 'polypeptide(L)'
;MRRALAGLAALLLSACLVAPASAAEDAPSPKDLAGSQEKADKAAARLAAGQTALAEAEDDVAELNGRVSGTRARLDQLRGEVRQLGVRQYVQGGDPTMWILQADLSQAARSRALLRYVTMGRTDALDEYRAASADLTESQAALERRLAQQRKAVEGLRADEARVTAELEQLAAAQQAYEAKAARDRAASEQATAAREAAEQDSAARAAAPAPAPVQVGPVQVRPPAPAVRVAPPPPAGGPRVIGSG
;
A
#
# COMPACT_ATOMS: atom_id res chain seq x y z
N MET A 1 15.79 9.70 -10.57
CA MET A 1 14.72 8.81 -11.09
C MET A 1 13.33 9.43 -10.90
N ARG A 2 13.09 10.68 -11.34
CA ARG A 2 11.81 11.42 -11.11
C ARG A 2 11.03 11.73 -12.39
N ARG A 3 11.41 11.17 -13.54
CA ARG A 3 10.82 11.52 -14.86
C ARG A 3 10.03 10.39 -15.55
N ALA A 4 9.85 9.24 -14.90
CA ALA A 4 9.20 8.08 -15.51
C ALA A 4 7.70 7.92 -15.21
N LEU A 5 7.10 8.78 -14.37
CA LEU A 5 5.70 8.60 -13.90
C LEU A 5 4.64 9.41 -14.69
N ALA A 6 5.03 10.16 -15.73
CA ALA A 6 4.08 11.03 -16.45
C ALA A 6 3.32 10.35 -17.60
N GLY A 7 3.58 9.06 -17.88
CA GLY A 7 3.09 8.41 -19.11
C GLY A 7 1.81 7.57 -19.00
N LEU A 8 1.33 7.24 -17.78
CA LEU A 8 0.35 6.15 -17.62
C LEU A 8 -1.12 6.61 -17.47
N ALA A 9 -1.38 7.91 -17.44
CA ALA A 9 -2.74 8.44 -17.25
C ALA A 9 -3.58 8.49 -18.54
N ALA A 10 -2.99 8.33 -19.73
CA ALA A 10 -3.69 8.59 -21.00
C ALA A 10 -4.35 7.37 -21.65
N LEU A 11 -4.17 6.14 -21.15
CA LEU A 11 -4.57 4.91 -21.85
C LEU A 11 -5.82 4.20 -21.26
N LEU A 12 -6.35 4.65 -20.12
CA LEU A 12 -7.52 4.02 -19.48
C LEU A 12 -8.89 4.55 -19.95
N LEU A 13 -8.94 5.59 -20.79
CA LEU A 13 -10.22 6.24 -21.13
C LEU A 13 -11.01 5.60 -22.29
N SER A 14 -10.50 4.54 -22.94
CA SER A 14 -11.05 4.09 -24.25
C SER A 14 -11.72 2.71 -24.26
N ALA A 15 -12.00 2.08 -23.10
CA ALA A 15 -12.41 0.67 -23.04
C ALA A 15 -13.80 0.36 -22.44
N CYS A 16 -14.69 1.34 -22.23
CA CYS A 16 -16.00 1.09 -21.62
C CYS A 16 -17.17 1.39 -22.57
N LEU A 17 -17.62 0.44 -23.40
CA LEU A 17 -18.93 0.64 -24.08
C LEU A 17 -19.77 -0.60 -24.42
N VAL A 18 -19.52 -1.78 -23.84
CA VAL A 18 -20.46 -2.91 -23.95
C VAL A 18 -20.60 -3.61 -22.60
N ALA A 19 -21.57 -3.20 -21.79
CA ALA A 19 -21.91 -3.86 -20.52
C ALA A 19 -23.22 -4.65 -20.66
N PRO A 20 -23.27 -5.94 -20.26
CA PRO A 20 -24.46 -6.77 -20.30
C PRO A 20 -25.54 -6.27 -19.32
N ALA A 21 -26.81 -6.27 -19.78
CA ALA A 21 -27.95 -5.64 -19.11
C ALA A 21 -28.56 -6.42 -17.93
N SER A 22 -27.92 -7.49 -17.43
CA SER A 22 -28.58 -8.49 -16.57
C SER A 22 -28.14 -8.57 -15.09
N ALA A 23 -27.35 -7.63 -14.58
CA ALA A 23 -27.04 -7.54 -13.14
C ALA A 23 -27.59 -6.21 -12.57
N ALA A 24 -28.85 -6.21 -12.12
CA ALA A 24 -29.58 -4.97 -11.85
C ALA A 24 -30.11 -4.80 -10.41
N GLU A 25 -29.93 -5.74 -9.50
CA GLU A 25 -30.67 -5.69 -8.22
C GLU A 25 -30.00 -4.96 -7.05
N ASP A 26 -28.68 -4.73 -7.04
CA ASP A 26 -28.02 -4.00 -5.92
C ASP A 26 -27.07 -2.91 -6.41
N ALA A 27 -27.63 -1.79 -6.86
CA ALA A 27 -26.81 -0.60 -7.12
C ALA A 27 -26.48 0.12 -5.79
N PRO A 28 -25.21 0.51 -5.57
CA PRO A 28 -24.75 1.04 -4.29
C PRO A 28 -25.54 2.28 -3.85
N SER A 29 -25.90 2.32 -2.57
CA SER A 29 -26.58 3.46 -1.96
C SER A 29 -25.58 4.60 -1.70
N PRO A 30 -26.05 5.86 -1.54
CA PRO A 30 -25.19 6.97 -1.12
C PRO A 30 -24.41 6.69 0.17
N LYS A 31 -24.98 5.85 1.05
CA LYS A 31 -24.33 5.41 2.29
C LYS A 31 -23.14 4.48 2.00
N ASP A 32 -23.23 3.63 0.98
CA ASP A 32 -22.14 2.74 0.58
C ASP A 32 -20.98 3.53 -0.04
N LEU A 33 -21.28 4.56 -0.83
CA LEU A 33 -20.26 5.49 -1.34
C LEU A 33 -19.53 6.22 -0.21
N ALA A 34 -20.26 6.76 0.76
CA ALA A 34 -19.65 7.42 1.92
C ALA A 34 -18.76 6.45 2.72
N GLY A 35 -19.20 5.20 2.91
CA GLY A 35 -18.40 4.17 3.56
C GLY A 35 -17.12 3.80 2.79
N SER A 36 -17.17 3.76 1.47
CA SER A 36 -15.99 3.53 0.62
C SER A 36 -15.01 4.71 0.65
N GLN A 37 -15.52 5.95 0.67
CA GLN A 37 -14.69 7.15 0.83
C GLN A 37 -13.97 7.15 2.18
N GLU A 38 -14.67 6.87 3.28
CA GLU A 38 -14.07 6.79 4.61
C GLU A 38 -12.95 5.74 4.68
N LYS A 39 -13.14 4.58 4.05
CA LYS A 39 -12.10 3.54 3.96
C LYS A 39 -10.88 4.01 3.17
N ALA A 40 -11.09 4.65 2.03
CA ALA A 40 -10.01 5.21 1.21
C ALA A 40 -9.23 6.28 1.98
N ASP A 41 -9.92 7.20 2.66
CA ASP A 41 -9.30 8.25 3.48
C ASP A 41 -8.47 7.66 4.63
N LYS A 42 -9.02 6.65 5.31
CA LYS A 42 -8.32 5.93 6.38
C LYS A 42 -7.07 5.19 5.86
N ALA A 43 -7.15 4.61 4.67
CA ALA A 43 -6.01 3.95 4.03
C ALA A 43 -4.94 4.97 3.66
N ALA A 44 -5.32 6.11 3.07
CA ALA A 44 -4.42 7.21 2.73
C ALA A 44 -3.72 7.79 3.98
N ALA A 45 -4.47 8.00 5.07
CA ALA A 45 -3.91 8.46 6.34
C ALA A 45 -2.87 7.48 6.92
N ARG A 46 -3.12 6.17 6.82
CA ARG A 46 -2.14 5.14 7.24
C ARG A 46 -0.88 5.17 6.39
N LEU A 47 -1.02 5.33 5.07
CA LEU A 47 0.12 5.46 4.16
C LEU A 47 0.97 6.69 4.51
N ALA A 48 0.35 7.84 4.74
CA ALA A 48 1.05 9.07 5.13
C ALA A 48 1.78 8.93 6.48
N ALA A 49 1.15 8.29 7.47
CA ALA A 49 1.80 7.98 8.74
C ALA A 49 2.99 7.03 8.55
N GLY A 50 2.85 6.01 7.71
CA GLY A 50 3.94 5.09 7.35
C GLY A 50 5.13 5.78 6.68
N GLN A 51 4.87 6.73 5.77
CA GLN A 51 5.92 7.53 5.13
C GLN A 51 6.66 8.41 6.14
N THR A 52 5.95 9.01 7.08
CA THR A 52 6.55 9.82 8.15
C THR A 52 7.45 8.95 9.04
N ALA A 53 6.96 7.80 9.48
CA ALA A 53 7.74 6.86 10.28
C ALA A 53 8.98 6.32 9.54
N LEU A 54 8.90 6.14 8.22
CA LEU A 54 10.06 5.76 7.41
C LEU A 54 11.12 6.87 7.37
N ALA A 55 10.70 8.13 7.21
CA ALA A 55 11.62 9.27 7.20
C ALA A 55 12.34 9.41 8.57
N GLU A 56 11.60 9.30 9.67
CA GLU A 56 12.19 9.29 11.02
C GLU A 56 13.20 8.14 11.20
N ALA A 57 12.89 6.94 10.68
CA ALA A 57 13.80 5.81 10.72
C ALA A 57 15.07 6.02 9.87
N GLU A 58 14.96 6.74 8.74
CA GLU A 58 16.11 7.11 7.91
C GLU A 58 17.03 8.10 8.62
N ASP A 59 16.46 9.10 9.30
CA ASP A 59 17.22 10.06 10.12
C ASP A 59 17.94 9.36 11.28
N ASP A 60 17.27 8.46 12.00
CA ASP A 60 17.86 7.63 13.06
C ASP A 60 19.07 6.81 12.54
N VAL A 61 18.94 6.22 11.35
CA VAL A 61 20.02 5.45 10.71
C VAL A 61 21.19 6.36 10.33
N ALA A 62 20.92 7.55 9.80
CA ALA A 62 21.96 8.53 9.50
C ALA A 62 22.71 8.97 10.76
N GLU A 63 21.99 9.24 11.85
CA GLU A 63 22.58 9.62 13.13
C GLU A 63 23.46 8.49 13.70
N LEU A 64 22.97 7.25 13.74
CA LEU A 64 23.73 6.09 14.22
C LEU A 64 24.98 5.84 13.38
N ASN A 65 24.90 5.99 12.06
CA ASN A 65 26.09 5.93 11.18
C ASN A 65 27.11 7.01 11.54
N GLY A 66 26.66 8.23 11.82
CA GLY A 66 27.49 9.33 12.32
C GLY A 66 28.21 8.96 13.62
N ARG A 67 27.48 8.41 14.61
CA ARG A 67 28.07 7.95 15.88
C ARG A 67 29.08 6.83 15.68
N VAL A 68 28.76 5.80 14.88
CA VAL A 68 29.68 4.70 14.56
C VAL A 68 30.96 5.20 13.92
N SER A 69 30.85 6.15 12.97
CA SER A 69 32.00 6.78 12.32
C SER A 69 32.86 7.56 13.32
N GLY A 70 32.23 8.38 14.18
CA GLY A 70 32.91 9.13 15.23
C GLY A 70 33.65 8.24 16.22
N THR A 71 33.02 7.16 16.70
CA THR A 71 33.64 6.21 17.63
C THR A 71 34.81 5.46 16.98
N ARG A 72 34.73 5.12 15.69
CA ARG A 72 35.85 4.53 14.95
C ARG A 72 37.04 5.48 14.86
N ALA A 73 36.80 6.75 14.51
CA ALA A 73 37.85 7.75 14.46
C ALA A 73 38.54 7.93 15.82
N ARG A 74 37.76 7.96 16.92
CA ARG A 74 38.29 8.01 18.29
C ARG A 74 39.14 6.78 18.62
N LEU A 75 38.68 5.57 18.25
CA LEU A 75 39.44 4.33 18.46
C LEU A 75 40.76 4.32 17.70
N ASP A 76 40.79 4.84 16.47
CA ASP A 76 42.03 4.94 15.69
C ASP A 76 43.01 5.94 16.30
N GLN A 77 42.52 7.08 16.83
CA GLN A 77 43.33 8.01 17.60
C GLN A 77 43.92 7.35 18.85
N LEU A 78 43.08 6.73 19.69
CA LEU A 78 43.52 6.03 20.91
C LEU A 78 44.54 4.93 20.61
N ARG A 79 44.34 4.18 19.51
CA ARG A 79 45.30 3.18 19.04
C ARG A 79 46.64 3.82 18.66
N GLY A 80 46.62 4.99 18.02
CA GLY A 80 47.81 5.78 17.71
C GLY A 80 48.57 6.19 18.98
N GLU A 81 47.86 6.70 19.98
CA GLU A 81 48.43 7.11 21.27
C GLU A 81 49.05 5.92 22.03
N VAL A 82 48.37 4.78 22.08
CA VAL A 82 48.89 3.54 22.69
C VAL A 82 50.14 3.04 21.96
N ARG A 83 50.18 3.13 20.63
CA ARG A 83 51.39 2.77 19.84
C ARG A 83 52.56 3.70 20.14
N GLN A 84 52.35 5.02 20.12
CA GLN A 84 53.40 6.00 20.43
C GLN A 84 53.93 5.83 21.86
N LEU A 85 53.06 5.48 22.79
CA LEU A 85 53.43 5.15 24.16
C LEU A 85 54.37 3.95 24.23
N GLY A 86 54.03 2.86 23.52
CA GLY A 86 54.88 1.67 23.41
C GLY A 86 56.24 1.97 22.80
N VAL A 87 56.29 2.78 21.73
CA VAL A 87 57.55 3.20 21.09
C VAL A 87 58.40 4.03 22.06
N ARG A 88 57.83 5.03 22.74
CA ARG A 88 58.56 5.83 23.74
C ARG A 88 59.12 4.96 24.86
N GLN A 89 58.34 3.99 25.34
CA GLN A 89 58.79 3.07 26.39
C GLN A 89 59.92 2.16 25.91
N TYR A 90 59.89 1.71 24.65
CA TYR A 90 60.97 0.93 24.05
C TYR A 90 62.26 1.75 23.92
N VAL A 91 62.17 3.01 23.48
CA VAL A 91 63.32 3.91 23.30
C VAL A 91 63.90 4.39 24.64
N GLN A 92 63.07 4.75 25.62
CA GLN A 92 63.50 5.25 26.93
C GLN A 92 63.79 4.15 27.96
N GLY A 93 63.22 2.96 27.80
CA GLY A 93 63.26 1.85 28.76
C GLY A 93 64.39 0.85 28.55
N GLY A 94 65.23 1.03 27.53
CA GLY A 94 66.51 0.33 27.44
C GLY A 94 67.53 1.01 28.33
N ASP A 95 67.47 0.80 29.65
CA ASP A 95 68.61 1.12 30.52
C ASP A 95 69.73 0.11 30.16
N PRO A 96 70.82 0.54 29.48
CA PRO A 96 71.82 -0.38 28.94
C PRO A 96 72.63 -1.07 30.05
N THR A 97 72.46 -0.63 31.29
CA THR A 97 73.30 -1.00 32.43
C THR A 97 72.89 -2.33 33.10
N MET A 98 71.77 -2.95 32.72
CA MET A 98 71.22 -4.16 33.39
C MET A 98 71.19 -5.43 32.51
N TRP A 99 71.77 -5.40 31.31
CA TRP A 99 71.82 -6.56 30.41
C TRP A 99 72.76 -7.70 30.87
N ILE A 100 73.46 -7.55 32.00
CA ILE A 100 74.57 -8.44 32.37
C ILE A 100 74.15 -9.56 33.34
N LEU A 101 72.99 -9.52 34.03
CA LEU A 101 72.83 -10.37 35.23
C LEU A 101 71.64 -11.34 35.36
N GLN A 102 70.63 -11.44 34.49
CA GLN A 102 69.56 -12.45 34.73
C GLN A 102 68.97 -13.13 33.50
N ALA A 103 68.93 -14.47 33.57
CA ALA A 103 68.50 -15.42 32.54
C ALA A 103 66.99 -15.44 32.24
N ASP A 104 66.19 -14.55 32.85
CA ASP A 104 64.79 -14.35 32.45
C ASP A 104 64.41 -12.86 32.38
N LEU A 105 65.30 -12.10 31.72
CA LEU A 105 65.25 -10.65 31.56
C LEU A 105 63.92 -10.18 30.93
N SER A 106 63.33 -10.98 30.05
CA SER A 106 62.08 -10.71 29.37
C SER A 106 60.88 -10.73 30.33
N GLN A 107 60.88 -11.62 31.33
CA GLN A 107 59.79 -11.71 32.29
C GLN A 107 59.83 -10.56 33.32
N ALA A 108 61.03 -10.25 33.84
CA ALA A 108 61.23 -9.12 34.76
C ALA A 108 60.98 -7.75 34.09
N ALA A 109 61.34 -7.60 32.81
CA ALA A 109 61.03 -6.40 32.04
C ALA A 109 59.53 -6.23 31.80
N ARG A 110 58.80 -7.32 31.46
CA ARG A 110 57.34 -7.28 31.30
C ARG A 110 56.62 -6.93 32.61
N SER A 111 56.98 -7.58 33.72
CA SER A 111 56.31 -7.35 35.01
C SER A 111 56.56 -5.92 35.53
N ARG A 112 57.76 -5.38 35.36
CA ARG A 112 58.09 -4.01 35.77
C ARG A 112 57.50 -2.94 34.84
N ALA A 113 57.42 -3.21 33.54
CA ALA A 113 56.71 -2.35 32.59
C ALA A 113 55.21 -2.31 32.91
N LEU A 114 54.59 -3.46 33.22
CA LEU A 114 53.20 -3.53 33.68
C LEU A 114 52.99 -2.81 35.02
N LEU A 115 53.89 -2.98 35.99
CA LEU A 115 53.79 -2.26 37.28
C LEU A 115 53.89 -0.74 37.09
N ARG A 116 54.78 -0.26 36.22
CA ARG A 116 54.94 1.17 35.90
C ARG A 116 53.74 1.72 35.13
N TYR A 117 53.13 0.88 34.28
CA TYR A 117 51.90 1.21 33.57
C TYR A 117 50.71 1.37 34.53
N VAL A 118 50.61 0.48 35.52
CA VAL A 118 49.59 0.52 36.58
C VAL A 118 49.80 1.69 37.54
N THR A 119 51.05 2.06 37.84
CA THR A 119 51.35 3.10 38.86
C THR A 119 51.43 4.54 38.32
N MET A 120 51.64 4.76 37.01
CA MET A 120 51.73 6.12 36.42
C MET A 120 50.39 6.68 35.90
N GLY A 121 49.24 6.08 36.22
CA GLY A 121 47.93 6.61 35.80
C GLY A 121 47.69 6.60 34.29
N ARG A 122 48.42 5.74 33.54
CA ARG A 122 48.21 5.55 32.09
C ARG A 122 47.19 4.44 31.79
N THR A 123 46.52 3.92 32.82
CA THR A 123 45.34 3.05 32.72
C THR A 123 44.21 3.72 31.93
N ASP A 124 44.11 5.04 32.03
CA ASP A 124 43.03 5.83 31.44
C ASP A 124 42.92 5.62 29.93
N ALA A 125 44.03 5.59 29.18
CA ALA A 125 44.00 5.37 27.73
C ALA A 125 43.55 3.96 27.33
N LEU A 126 43.92 2.93 28.11
CA LEU A 126 43.45 1.56 27.86
C LEU A 126 41.99 1.38 28.25
N ASP A 127 41.56 1.99 29.35
CA ASP A 127 40.18 1.94 29.81
C ASP A 127 39.27 2.75 28.87
N GLU A 128 39.71 3.91 28.38
CA GLU A 128 39.04 4.65 27.32
C GLU A 128 38.96 3.85 26.01
N TYR A 129 40.04 3.16 25.61
CA TYR A 129 40.01 2.30 24.43
C TYR A 129 39.02 1.15 24.58
N ARG A 130 38.98 0.50 25.75
CA ARG A 130 38.01 -0.56 26.05
C ARG A 130 36.58 -0.04 26.05
N ALA A 131 36.34 1.11 26.69
CA ALA A 131 35.03 1.76 26.70
C ALA A 131 34.58 2.11 25.27
N ALA A 132 35.42 2.78 24.48
CA ALA A 132 35.10 3.12 23.09
C ALA A 132 34.88 1.89 22.21
N SER A 133 35.56 0.77 22.49
CA SER A 133 35.35 -0.50 21.78
C SER A 133 34.00 -1.13 22.12
N ALA A 134 33.60 -1.07 23.39
CA ALA A 134 32.27 -1.50 23.83
C ALA A 134 31.18 -0.62 23.20
N ASP A 135 31.33 0.70 23.26
CA ASP A 135 30.40 1.67 22.66
C ASP A 135 30.24 1.45 21.14
N LEU A 136 31.34 1.14 20.44
CA LEU A 136 31.29 0.83 19.01
C LEU A 136 30.45 -0.43 18.74
N THR A 137 30.64 -1.47 19.56
CA THR A 137 29.93 -2.74 19.42
C THR A 137 28.44 -2.54 19.68
N GLU A 138 28.08 -1.80 20.72
CA GLU A 138 26.69 -1.44 21.03
C GLU A 138 26.05 -0.61 19.91
N SER A 139 26.77 0.41 19.41
CA SER A 139 26.30 1.27 18.32
C SER A 139 26.08 0.50 17.02
N GLN A 140 26.95 -0.46 16.70
CA GLN A 140 26.78 -1.35 15.54
C GLN A 140 25.54 -2.24 15.70
N ALA A 141 25.36 -2.86 16.87
CA ALA A 141 24.17 -3.67 17.13
C ALA A 141 22.89 -2.83 17.08
N ALA A 142 22.92 -1.59 17.56
CA ALA A 142 21.80 -0.65 17.45
C ALA A 142 21.48 -0.30 15.99
N LEU A 143 22.51 0.00 15.18
CA LEU A 143 22.38 0.26 13.75
C LEU A 143 21.77 -0.93 13.01
N GLU A 144 22.23 -2.15 13.26
CA GLU A 144 21.67 -3.36 12.64
C GLU A 144 20.20 -3.56 12.98
N ARG A 145 19.81 -3.35 14.25
CA ARG A 145 18.41 -3.39 14.68
C ARG A 145 17.58 -2.34 13.96
N ARG A 146 18.07 -1.11 13.84
CA ARG A 146 17.37 -0.03 13.11
C ARG A 146 17.23 -0.32 11.62
N LEU A 147 18.27 -0.81 10.96
CA LEU A 147 18.19 -1.25 9.56
C LEU A 147 17.19 -2.39 9.36
N ALA A 148 17.10 -3.34 10.31
CA ALA A 148 16.07 -4.38 10.27
C ALA A 148 14.66 -3.81 10.44
N GLN A 149 14.46 -2.83 11.33
CA GLN A 149 13.18 -2.13 11.48
C GLN A 149 12.82 -1.33 10.23
N GLN A 150 13.78 -0.61 9.62
CA GLN A 150 13.58 0.12 8.37
C GLN A 150 13.12 -0.80 7.24
N ARG A 151 13.77 -1.95 7.05
CA ARG A 151 13.34 -2.95 6.05
C ARG A 151 11.90 -3.40 6.26
N LYS A 152 11.52 -3.71 7.50
CA LYS A 152 10.14 -4.06 7.86
C LYS A 152 9.16 -2.91 7.62
N ALA A 153 9.57 -1.66 7.91
CA ALA A 153 8.75 -0.49 7.64
C ALA A 153 8.50 -0.29 6.14
N VAL A 154 9.54 -0.47 5.30
CA VAL A 154 9.42 -0.43 3.84
C VAL A 154 8.49 -1.53 3.31
N GLU A 155 8.59 -2.75 3.85
CA GLU A 155 7.68 -3.86 3.49
C GLU A 155 6.23 -3.53 3.88
N GLY A 156 6.01 -2.99 5.09
CA GLY A 156 4.70 -2.52 5.55
C GLY A 156 4.15 -1.42 4.64
N LEU A 157 4.97 -0.45 4.26
CA LEU A 157 4.56 0.65 3.40
C LEU A 157 4.11 0.18 2.01
N ARG A 158 4.80 -0.81 1.43
CA ARG A 158 4.39 -1.43 0.16
C ARG A 158 3.05 -2.15 0.27
N ALA A 159 2.81 -2.82 1.40
CA ALA A 159 1.52 -3.47 1.65
C ALA A 159 0.39 -2.44 1.82
N ASP A 160 0.67 -1.32 2.49
CA ASP A 160 -0.28 -0.22 2.62
C ASP A 160 -0.55 0.49 1.29
N GLU A 161 0.47 0.69 0.45
CA GLU A 161 0.32 1.24 -0.91
C GLU A 161 -0.57 0.35 -1.78
N ALA A 162 -0.35 -0.96 -1.75
CA ALA A 162 -1.19 -1.93 -2.45
C ALA A 162 -2.64 -1.88 -1.94
N ARG A 163 -2.84 -1.76 -0.62
CA ARG A 163 -4.17 -1.63 -0.02
C ARG A 163 -4.85 -0.32 -0.43
N VAL A 164 -4.16 0.81 -0.40
CA VAL A 164 -4.70 2.10 -0.84
C VAL A 164 -5.14 2.02 -2.30
N THR A 165 -4.32 1.44 -3.17
CA THR A 165 -4.65 1.23 -4.58
C THR A 165 -5.93 0.40 -4.74
N ALA A 166 -6.03 -0.72 -4.02
CA ALA A 166 -7.22 -1.57 -4.06
C ALA A 166 -8.49 -0.87 -3.54
N GLU A 167 -8.41 -0.08 -2.47
CA GLU A 167 -9.56 0.69 -1.95
C GLU A 167 -9.98 1.80 -2.92
N LEU A 168 -9.03 2.45 -3.59
CA LEU A 168 -9.31 3.46 -4.62
C LEU A 168 -9.98 2.85 -5.86
N GLU A 169 -9.55 1.67 -6.30
CA GLU A 169 -10.20 0.93 -7.39
C GLU A 169 -11.64 0.55 -7.02
N GLN A 170 -11.86 0.08 -5.79
CA GLN A 170 -13.20 -0.23 -5.29
C GLN A 170 -14.10 1.02 -5.23
N LEU A 171 -13.55 2.15 -4.76
CA LEU A 171 -14.27 3.42 -4.74
C LEU A 171 -14.65 3.89 -6.15
N ALA A 172 -13.72 3.81 -7.11
CA ALA A 172 -13.97 4.18 -8.50
C ALA A 172 -15.07 3.31 -9.13
N ALA A 173 -15.04 1.99 -8.89
CA ALA A 173 -16.08 1.08 -9.36
C ALA A 173 -17.45 1.38 -8.74
N ALA A 174 -17.49 1.67 -7.42
CA ALA A 174 -18.73 2.05 -6.74
C ALA A 174 -19.32 3.35 -7.30
N GLN A 175 -18.46 4.35 -7.57
CA GLN A 175 -18.88 5.61 -8.16
C GLN A 175 -19.43 5.43 -9.58
N GLN A 176 -18.75 4.65 -10.42
CA GLN A 176 -19.24 4.35 -11.77
C GLN A 176 -20.59 3.64 -11.75
N ALA A 177 -20.79 2.68 -10.83
CA ALA A 177 -22.06 1.99 -10.66
C ALA A 177 -23.19 2.93 -10.21
N TYR A 178 -22.89 3.86 -9.30
CA TYR A 178 -23.84 4.88 -8.86
C TYR A 178 -24.25 5.82 -10.00
N GLU A 179 -23.28 6.32 -10.78
CA GLU A 179 -23.55 7.19 -11.93
C GLU A 179 -24.37 6.49 -13.02
N ALA A 180 -24.07 5.22 -13.30
CA ALA A 180 -24.84 4.41 -14.24
C ALA A 180 -26.28 4.21 -13.77
N LYS A 181 -26.51 3.99 -12.47
CA LYS A 181 -27.87 3.92 -11.89
C LYS A 181 -28.60 5.25 -12.06
N ALA A 182 -27.97 6.34 -11.66
CA ALA A 182 -28.56 7.67 -11.76
C ALA A 182 -28.89 8.07 -13.22
N ALA A 183 -28.11 7.61 -14.20
CA ALA A 183 -28.43 7.80 -15.62
C ALA A 183 -29.65 6.97 -16.05
N ARG A 184 -29.75 5.71 -15.62
CA ARG A 184 -30.91 4.84 -15.89
C ARG A 184 -32.18 5.38 -15.25
N ASP A 185 -32.12 5.83 -14.00
CA ASP A 185 -33.27 6.40 -13.28
C ASP A 185 -33.78 7.68 -13.98
N ARG A 186 -32.86 8.53 -14.45
CA ARG A 186 -33.21 9.70 -15.27
C ARG A 186 -33.89 9.31 -16.58
N ALA A 187 -33.29 8.39 -17.35
CA ALA A 187 -33.88 7.92 -18.60
C ALA A 187 -35.26 7.26 -18.40
N ALA A 188 -35.44 6.49 -17.33
CA ALA A 188 -36.72 5.90 -16.97
C ALA A 188 -37.77 6.96 -16.59
N SER A 189 -37.35 8.01 -15.86
CA SER A 189 -38.24 9.13 -15.52
C SER A 189 -38.68 9.92 -16.76
N GLU A 190 -37.76 10.16 -17.70
CA GLU A 190 -38.04 10.84 -18.98
C GLU A 190 -38.98 10.02 -19.87
N GLN A 191 -38.78 8.69 -19.93
CA GLN A 191 -39.67 7.79 -20.64
C GLN A 191 -41.07 7.76 -19.99
N ALA A 192 -41.15 7.77 -18.67
CA ALA A 192 -42.42 7.81 -17.95
C ALA A 192 -43.16 9.13 -18.18
N THR A 193 -42.46 10.28 -18.20
CA THR A 193 -43.08 11.58 -18.54
C THR A 193 -43.56 11.61 -19.98
N ALA A 194 -42.74 11.15 -20.93
CA ALA A 194 -43.12 11.11 -22.35
C ALA A 194 -44.34 10.18 -22.60
N ALA A 195 -44.41 9.03 -21.91
CA ALA A 195 -45.54 8.12 -22.01
C ALA A 195 -46.83 8.73 -21.43
N ARG A 196 -46.74 9.50 -20.34
CA ARG A 196 -47.88 10.24 -19.77
C ARG A 196 -48.38 11.32 -20.71
N GLU A 197 -47.48 12.12 -21.27
CA GLU A 197 -47.82 13.15 -22.25
C GLU A 197 -48.49 12.56 -23.50
N ALA A 198 -48.00 11.43 -24.00
CA ALA A 198 -48.62 10.73 -25.14
C ALA A 198 -50.02 10.20 -24.81
N ALA A 199 -50.23 9.66 -23.59
CA ALA A 199 -51.54 9.19 -23.15
C ALA A 199 -52.55 10.34 -22.94
N GLU A 200 -52.09 11.49 -22.45
CA GLU A 200 -52.89 12.70 -22.33
C GLU A 200 -53.30 13.24 -23.71
N GLN A 201 -52.38 13.26 -24.68
CA GLN A 201 -52.68 13.65 -26.06
C GLN A 201 -53.69 12.72 -26.74
N ASP A 202 -53.56 11.40 -26.58
CA ASP A 202 -54.54 10.43 -27.10
C ASP A 202 -55.92 10.62 -26.44
N SER A 203 -55.95 10.86 -25.12
CA SER A 203 -57.19 11.12 -24.40
C SER A 203 -57.86 12.43 -24.86
N ALA A 204 -57.09 13.49 -25.08
CA ALA A 204 -57.58 14.76 -25.62
C ALA A 204 -58.08 14.60 -27.07
N ALA A 205 -57.37 13.85 -27.91
CA ALA A 205 -57.78 13.55 -29.29
C ALA A 205 -59.09 12.76 -29.34
N ARG A 206 -59.26 11.77 -28.45
CA ARG A 206 -60.52 11.01 -28.31
C ARG A 206 -61.67 11.87 -27.80
N ALA A 207 -61.42 12.80 -26.88
CA ALA A 207 -62.44 13.71 -26.38
C ALA A 207 -62.88 14.75 -27.43
N ALA A 208 -61.97 15.15 -28.33
CA ALA A 208 -62.27 16.08 -29.43
C ALA A 208 -62.92 15.41 -30.66
N ALA A 209 -62.87 14.07 -30.77
CA ALA A 209 -63.51 13.35 -31.86
C ALA A 209 -65.03 13.57 -31.82
N PRO A 210 -65.67 13.97 -32.94
CA PRO A 210 -67.12 14.17 -32.97
C PRO A 210 -67.83 12.89 -32.55
N ALA A 211 -68.80 13.01 -31.64
CA ALA A 211 -69.57 11.88 -31.15
C ALA A 211 -70.04 11.03 -32.34
N PRO A 212 -69.76 9.72 -32.36
CA PRO A 212 -70.16 8.87 -33.48
C PRO A 212 -71.66 9.05 -33.66
N ALA A 213 -72.08 9.45 -34.86
CA ALA A 213 -73.49 9.58 -35.20
C ALA A 213 -74.19 8.26 -34.80
N PRO A 214 -75.39 8.32 -34.20
CA PRO A 214 -76.08 7.13 -33.70
C PRO A 214 -76.22 6.13 -34.84
N VAL A 215 -75.47 5.03 -34.76
CA VAL A 215 -75.53 3.96 -35.74
C VAL A 215 -76.92 3.34 -35.62
N GLN A 216 -77.74 3.47 -36.66
CA GLN A 216 -79.00 2.72 -36.73
C GLN A 216 -78.66 1.23 -36.68
N VAL A 217 -79.11 0.57 -35.61
CA VAL A 217 -78.97 -0.88 -35.43
C VAL A 217 -79.84 -1.56 -36.49
N GLY A 218 -79.21 -1.93 -37.61
CA GLY A 218 -79.79 -2.86 -38.56
C GLY A 218 -79.89 -4.27 -37.95
N PRO A 219 -80.83 -5.11 -38.41
CA PRO A 219 -81.14 -6.39 -37.79
C PRO A 219 -79.92 -7.30 -37.72
N VAL A 220 -79.71 -7.89 -36.54
CA VAL A 220 -78.66 -8.84 -36.21
C VAL A 220 -78.73 -10.03 -37.17
N GLN A 221 -77.79 -10.12 -38.12
CA GLN A 221 -77.53 -11.39 -38.79
C GLN A 221 -76.72 -12.28 -37.86
N VAL A 222 -77.38 -13.34 -37.38
CA VAL A 222 -76.78 -14.44 -36.64
C VAL A 222 -75.73 -15.10 -37.53
N ARG A 223 -74.46 -14.78 -37.31
CA ARG A 223 -73.33 -15.40 -38.01
C ARG A 223 -73.14 -16.82 -37.44
N PRO A 224 -73.10 -17.86 -38.29
CA PRO A 224 -72.95 -19.25 -37.85
C PRO A 224 -71.59 -19.50 -37.16
N PRO A 225 -71.51 -20.50 -36.25
CA PRO A 225 -70.29 -20.82 -35.50
C PRO A 225 -69.17 -21.31 -36.43
N ALA A 226 -67.98 -20.71 -36.28
CA ALA A 226 -66.78 -21.10 -37.01
C ALA A 226 -66.22 -22.45 -36.51
N PRO A 227 -65.56 -23.24 -37.37
CA PRO A 227 -65.00 -24.54 -37.02
C PRO A 227 -63.82 -24.41 -36.04
N ALA A 228 -63.73 -25.38 -35.12
CA ALA A 228 -62.69 -25.48 -34.10
C ALA A 228 -61.28 -25.53 -34.72
N VAL A 229 -60.50 -24.48 -34.50
CA VAL A 229 -59.06 -24.47 -34.80
C VAL A 229 -58.36 -25.35 -33.76
N ARG A 230 -57.85 -26.51 -34.20
CA ARG A 230 -56.99 -27.37 -33.39
C ARG A 230 -55.69 -26.63 -33.08
N VAL A 231 -55.48 -26.33 -31.80
CA VAL A 231 -54.20 -25.86 -31.26
C VAL A 231 -53.22 -27.03 -31.33
N ALA A 232 -52.13 -26.85 -32.06
CA ALA A 232 -51.03 -27.81 -32.12
C ALA A 232 -50.29 -27.87 -30.76
N PRO A 233 -49.91 -29.06 -30.28
CA PRO A 233 -49.19 -29.20 -29.01
C PRO A 233 -47.78 -28.59 -29.06
N PRO A 234 -47.26 -28.06 -27.95
CA PRO A 234 -45.91 -27.50 -27.88
C PRO A 234 -44.83 -28.59 -28.06
N PRO A 235 -43.68 -28.28 -28.68
CA PRO A 235 -42.57 -29.22 -28.80
C PRO A 235 -41.99 -29.59 -27.43
N PRO A 236 -41.47 -30.83 -27.25
CA PRO A 236 -40.92 -31.29 -26.00
C PRO A 236 -39.65 -30.52 -25.61
N ALA A 237 -39.54 -30.22 -24.32
CA ALA A 237 -38.39 -29.59 -23.69
C ALA A 237 -37.10 -30.39 -24.00
N GLY A 238 -36.17 -29.75 -24.70
CA GLY A 238 -34.82 -30.27 -24.91
C GLY A 238 -34.11 -30.40 -23.57
N GLY A 239 -33.71 -31.63 -23.22
CA GLY A 239 -33.04 -31.97 -21.98
C GLY A 239 -31.61 -31.41 -21.86
N PRO A 240 -31.01 -31.53 -20.67
CA PRO A 240 -29.67 -31.01 -20.39
C PRO A 240 -28.60 -31.77 -21.17
N ARG A 241 -27.81 -31.05 -21.97
CA ARG A 241 -26.54 -31.54 -22.50
C ARG A 241 -25.53 -31.62 -21.35
N VAL A 242 -25.37 -32.82 -20.80
CA VAL A 242 -24.17 -33.20 -20.05
C VAL A 242 -23.02 -33.29 -21.05
N ILE A 243 -22.16 -32.28 -21.08
CA ILE A 243 -20.83 -32.38 -21.68
C ILE A 243 -19.87 -32.53 -20.51
N GLY A 244 -19.52 -33.78 -20.21
CA GLY A 244 -18.31 -34.06 -19.46
C GLY A 244 -17.11 -33.96 -20.39
N SER A 245 -15.97 -33.52 -19.84
CA SER A 245 -14.62 -34.10 -20.01
C SER A 245 -13.56 -33.01 -19.92
N GLY A 246 -12.61 -33.19 -19.00
CA GLY A 246 -11.40 -32.38 -18.85
C GLY A 246 -10.94 -32.35 -17.40
#